data_AF-A0A699X3P2-F1
#
_entry.id   AF-A0A699X3P2-F1
#
_cell.length_a   1.000
_cell.length_b   1.000
_cell.length_c   1.000
_cell.angle_alpha   90.00
_cell.angle_beta   90.00
_cell.angle_gamma   90.00
#
_symmetry.space_group_name_H-M   'P 1'
#
loop_
_entity.id
_entity.type
_entity.pdbx_description
1 polymer ?
#
loop_
_entity_poly.entity_id
_entity_poly.type
_entity_poly.pdbx_seq_one_letter_code
_entity_poly.pdbx_strand_id
1 'polypeptide(L)'
;MDKVQAVLQQKVTAYVRDANVLVKLLSFKITVLGEVKLPGRYFIYNPQATILEALGMAGDLTEFGNRENVKLIRQTAKGSEVVLINLT
;
A
#
# COMPACT_ATOMS: atom_id res chain seq x y z
N MET A 1 16.04 0.25 -9.18
CA MET A 1 16.38 0.77 -7.84
C MET A 1 17.88 0.95 -7.70
N ASP A 2 18.68 0.03 -8.25
CA ASP A 2 20.15 0.04 -8.13
C ASP A 2 20.82 1.27 -8.74
N LYS A 3 20.31 1.79 -9.88
CA LYS A 3 20.84 3.02 -10.50
C LYS A 3 20.60 4.27 -9.62
N VAL A 4 19.46 4.36 -8.95
CA VAL A 4 19.13 5.50 -8.06
C VAL A 4 19.98 5.44 -6.80
N GLN A 5 20.13 4.24 -6.23
CA GLN A 5 21.02 4.00 -5.10
C GLN A 5 22.47 4.36 -5.45
N ALA A 6 22.97 3.97 -6.63
CA ALA A 6 24.33 4.29 -7.06
C ALA A 6 24.57 5.81 -7.21
N VAL A 7 23.62 6.54 -7.79
CA VAL A 7 23.73 8.01 -7.93
C VAL A 7 23.68 8.70 -6.57
N LEU A 8 22.80 8.25 -5.67
CA LEU A 8 22.72 8.79 -4.32
C LEU A 8 23.98 8.47 -3.51
N GLN A 9 24.47 7.24 -3.60
CA GLN A 9 25.70 6.79 -2.96
C GLN A 9 26.89 7.66 -3.38
N GLN A 10 27.04 7.91 -4.69
CA GLN A 10 28.13 8.73 -5.22
C GLN A 10 28.06 10.18 -4.72
N LYS A 11 26.85 10.76 -4.63
CA LYS A 11 26.66 12.11 -4.07
C LYS A 11 26.90 12.16 -2.56
N VAL A 12 26.55 11.12 -1.81
CA VAL A 12 26.68 11.10 -0.35
C VAL A 12 28.12 10.85 0.08
N THR A 13 28.88 10.03 -0.65
CA THR A 13 30.31 9.78 -0.38
C THR A 13 31.16 11.05 -0.50
N ALA A 14 30.71 12.06 -1.25
CA ALA A 14 31.37 13.37 -1.32
C ALA A 14 31.26 14.19 -0.02
N TYR A 15 30.28 13.89 0.84
CA TYR A 15 30.04 14.60 2.10
C TYR A 15 30.31 13.73 3.34
N VAL A 16 30.29 12.40 3.22
CA VAL A 16 30.44 11.45 4.33
C VAL A 16 31.35 10.29 3.93
N ARG A 17 32.44 10.06 4.68
CA ARG A 17 33.32 8.89 4.51
C ARG A 17 32.58 7.61 4.95
N ASP A 18 32.69 6.55 4.15
CA ASP A 18 32.10 5.22 4.39
C ASP A 18 30.57 5.20 4.56
N ALA A 19 29.84 6.02 3.80
CA ALA A 19 28.38 6.00 3.80
C ALA A 19 27.81 4.73 3.14
N ASN A 20 26.76 4.15 3.72
CA ASN A 20 25.93 3.10 3.10
C ASN A 20 24.53 3.64 2.81
N VAL A 21 24.14 3.70 1.54
CA VAL A 21 22.84 4.21 1.09
C VAL A 21 21.89 3.05 0.79
N LEU A 22 20.79 2.97 1.55
CA LEU A 22 19.69 2.04 1.31
C LEU A 22 18.47 2.80 0.76
N VAL A 23 18.06 2.49 -0.47
CA VAL A 23 16.88 3.13 -1.08
C VAL A 23 15.68 2.20 -0.99
N LYS A 24 14.63 2.62 -0.27
CA LYS A 24 13.33 1.93 -0.24
C LYS A 24 12.27 2.77 -0.94
N LEU A 25 11.44 2.12 -1.75
CA LEU A 25 10.34 2.78 -2.43
C LEU A 25 9.23 3.11 -1.42
N LEU A 26 8.75 4.35 -1.52
CA LEU A 26 7.80 4.95 -0.58
C LEU A 26 6.37 4.45 -0.78
N SER A 27 5.66 4.50 0.33
CA SER A 27 4.31 4.07 0.59
C SER A 27 3.29 4.40 -0.51
N PHE A 28 2.39 3.45 -0.75
CA PHE A 28 1.18 3.69 -1.54
C PHE A 28 0.00 3.97 -0.60
N LYS A 29 -0.96 4.75 -1.09
CA LYS A 29 -2.20 5.04 -0.37
C LYS A 29 -3.28 4.10 -0.86
N ILE A 30 -4.02 3.51 0.06
CA ILE A 30 -5.28 2.83 -0.23
C ILE A 30 -6.43 3.66 0.32
N THR A 31 -7.62 3.47 -0.24
CA THR A 31 -8.84 4.07 0.28
C THR A 31 -9.80 2.94 0.60
N VAL A 32 -10.29 2.90 1.84
CA VAL A 32 -11.31 1.95 2.29
C VAL A 32 -12.59 2.75 2.53
N LEU A 33 -13.68 2.33 1.93
CA LEU A 33 -14.98 3.00 1.96
C LEU A 33 -16.09 1.98 2.21
N GLY A 34 -17.22 2.47 2.72
CA GLY A 34 -18.42 1.66 2.97
C GLY A 34 -18.57 1.29 4.45
N GLU A 35 -19.18 0.14 4.69
CA GLU A 35 -19.52 -0.40 6.02
C GLU A 35 -18.29 -1.00 6.74
N VAL A 36 -17.35 -0.12 7.08
CA VAL A 36 -16.18 -0.40 7.92
C VAL A 36 -16.16 0.54 9.12
N LYS A 37 -15.51 0.16 10.22
CA LYS A 37 -15.51 1.00 11.43
C LYS A 37 -14.87 2.37 11.21
N LEU A 38 -13.80 2.42 10.40
CA LEU A 38 -13.06 3.63 10.08
C LEU A 38 -12.89 3.71 8.55
N PRO A 39 -13.81 4.37 7.84
CA PRO A 39 -13.61 4.64 6.42
C PRO A 39 -12.58 5.77 6.25
N GLY A 40 -11.71 5.64 5.25
CA GLY A 40 -10.68 6.65 5.02
C GLY A 40 -9.54 6.21 4.12
N ARG A 41 -8.54 7.08 4.05
CA ARG A 41 -7.30 6.84 3.31
C ARG A 41 -6.22 6.35 4.26
N TYR A 42 -5.57 5.25 3.90
CA TYR A 42 -4.50 4.65 4.68
C TYR A 42 -3.21 4.62 3.89
N PHE A 43 -2.12 4.94 4.55
CA PHE A 43 -0.78 4.81 3.99
C PHE A 43 -0.26 3.41 4.28
N ILE A 44 0.15 2.70 3.25
CA ILE A 44 0.80 1.40 3.41
C ILE A 44 2.26 1.51 3.00
N TYR A 45 3.12 1.16 3.95
CA TYR A 45 4.58 1.18 3.79
C TYR A 45 5.14 -0.17 3.33
N ASN A 46 4.33 -1.23 3.36
CA ASN A 46 4.70 -2.55 2.87
C ASN A 46 4.25 -2.73 1.40
N PRO A 47 5.17 -2.97 0.44
CA PRO A 47 4.79 -3.23 -0.95
C PRO A 47 3.93 -4.48 -1.17
N GLN A 48 3.91 -5.41 -0.21
CA GLN A 48 3.14 -6.66 -0.27
C GLN A 48 1.80 -6.60 0.50
N ALA A 49 1.23 -5.41 0.65
CA ALA A 49 0.02 -5.28 1.46
C ALA A 49 -1.17 -6.05 0.90
N THR A 50 -1.94 -6.63 1.81
CA THR A 50 -3.13 -7.42 1.49
C THR A 50 -4.41 -6.67 1.81
N ILE A 51 -5.54 -7.17 1.27
CA ILE A 51 -6.86 -6.61 1.62
C ILE A 51 -7.20 -6.83 3.10
N LEU A 52 -6.73 -7.91 3.70
CA LEU A 52 -6.99 -8.22 5.10
C LEU A 52 -6.28 -7.22 6.01
N GLU A 53 -5.04 -6.85 5.69
CA GLU A 53 -4.33 -5.78 6.40
C GLU A 53 -5.04 -4.44 6.22
N ALA A 54 -5.50 -4.12 5.01
CA ALA A 54 -6.27 -2.91 4.73
C ALA A 54 -7.56 -2.82 5.56
N LEU A 55 -8.32 -3.92 5.65
CA LEU A 55 -9.52 -4.00 6.47
C LEU A 55 -9.19 -3.94 7.96
N GLY A 56 -8.12 -4.60 8.41
CA GLY A 56 -7.63 -4.51 9.78
C GLY A 56 -7.29 -3.08 10.17
N MET A 57 -6.62 -2.32 9.28
CA MET A 57 -6.35 -0.90 9.48
C MET A 57 -7.62 -0.03 9.53
N ALA A 58 -8.67 -0.43 8.81
CA ALA A 58 -9.99 0.20 8.83
C ALA A 58 -10.88 -0.25 10.00
N GLY A 59 -10.38 -1.12 10.89
CA GLY A 59 -11.12 -1.61 12.06
C GLY A 59 -12.11 -2.75 11.75
N ASP A 60 -11.91 -3.44 10.63
CA ASP A 60 -12.80 -4.46 10.06
C ASP A 60 -14.16 -3.91 9.61
N LEU A 61 -14.92 -4.76 8.94
CA LEU A 61 -16.31 -4.52 8.54
C LEU A 61 -17.19 -4.33 9.77
N THR A 62 -18.21 -3.47 9.65
CA THR A 62 -19.25 -3.36 10.67
C THR A 62 -20.13 -4.61 10.67
N GLU A 63 -20.99 -4.76 11.67
CA GLU A 63 -21.94 -5.88 11.78
C GLU A 63 -22.95 -5.91 10.60
N PHE A 64 -23.11 -4.77 9.93
CA PHE A 64 -23.97 -4.60 8.75
C PHE A 64 -23.21 -4.77 7.43
N GLY A 65 -21.89 -4.95 7.47
CA GLY A 65 -21.05 -5.12 6.30
C GLY A 65 -21.20 -6.50 5.65
N ASN A 66 -21.37 -6.53 4.32
CA ASN A 66 -21.43 -7.79 3.58
C ASN A 66 -20.02 -8.36 3.32
N ARG A 67 -19.68 -9.45 4.01
CA ARG A 67 -18.39 -10.16 3.88
C ARG A 67 -18.25 -10.99 2.60
N GLU A 68 -19.35 -11.34 1.95
CA GLU A 68 -19.36 -12.16 0.73
C GLU A 68 -19.13 -11.33 -0.53
N ASN A 69 -19.33 -10.01 -0.45
CA ASN A 69 -19.31 -9.12 -1.62
C ASN A 69 -18.44 -7.87 -1.40
N VAL A 70 -17.13 -8.10 -1.24
CA VAL A 70 -16.15 -7.02 -1.09
C VAL A 70 -15.55 -6.66 -2.46
N LYS A 71 -15.62 -5.38 -2.84
CA LYS A 71 -15.05 -4.88 -4.09
C LYS A 71 -13.63 -4.39 -3.89
N LEU A 72 -12.67 -5.06 -4.53
CA LEU A 72 -11.32 -4.55 -4.73
C LEU A 72 -11.24 -3.81 -6.06
N ILE A 73 -10.87 -2.54 -6.03
CA ILE A 73 -10.64 -1.75 -7.24
C ILE A 73 -9.16 -1.41 -7.33
N ARG A 74 -8.51 -1.83 -8.41
CA ARG A 74 -7.09 -1.57 -8.70
C ARG A 74 -6.97 -0.83 -10.03
N GLN A 75 -6.31 0.33 -10.00
CA GLN A 75 -5.93 1.03 -11.23
C GLN A 75 -4.68 0.36 -11.81
N THR A 76 -4.77 -0.13 -13.05
CA THR A 76 -3.64 -0.66 -13.81
C THR A 76 -3.43 0.20 -15.06
N ALA A 77 -2.29 0.04 -15.74
CA ALA A 77 -1.99 0.79 -16.95
C ALA A 77 -3.03 0.56 -18.09
N LYS A 78 -3.83 -0.50 -18.01
CA LYS A 78 -4.87 -0.86 -18.98
C LYS A 78 -6.28 -0.40 -18.58
N GLY A 79 -6.45 0.19 -17.39
CA GLY A 79 -7.74 0.65 -16.89
C GLY A 79 -7.99 0.27 -15.43
N SER A 80 -9.26 0.29 -15.01
CA SER A 80 -9.68 -0.10 -13.67
C SER A 80 -10.04 -1.59 -13.64
N GLU A 81 -9.32 -2.36 -12.84
CA GLU A 81 -9.66 -3.75 -12.54
C GLU A 81 -10.53 -3.79 -11.27
N VAL A 82 -11.69 -4.43 -11.37
CA VAL A 82 -12.60 -4.64 -10.24
C VAL A 82 -12.70 -6.13 -9.97
N VAL A 83 -12.40 -6.53 -8.74
CA VAL A 83 -12.48 -7.92 -8.29
C VAL A 83 -13.45 -8.01 -7.13
N LEU A 84 -14.37 -8.96 -7.19
CA LEU A 84 -15.24 -9.31 -6.07
C LEU A 84 -14.55 -10.38 -5.23
N ILE A 85 -14.52 -10.17 -3.93
CA ILE A 85 -13.86 -11.05 -2.98
C ILE A 85 -14.89 -11.46 -1.93
N ASN A 86 -14.96 -12.77 -1.69
CA ASN A 86 -15.64 -13.34 -0.55
C ASN A 86 -14.60 -13.56 0.56
N LEU A 87 -14.87 -13.03 1.76
CA LEU A 87 -14.02 -13.13 2.95
C LEU A 87 -14.47 -14.23 3.93
N THR A 88 -15.43 -15.05 3.54
CA THR A 88 -15.96 -16.20 4.28
C THR A 88 -15.49 -17.49 3.61
#